data_AF-A0A451B0S0-F1
#
_entry.id   AF-A0A451B0S0-F1
#
_cell.length_a   1.000
_cell.length_b   1.000
_cell.length_c   1.000
_cell.angle_alpha   90.00
_cell.angle_beta   90.00
_cell.angle_gamma   90.00
#
_symmetry.space_group_name_H-M   'P 1'
#
loop_
_entity.id
_entity.type
_entity.pdbx_description
1 polymer ?
#
loop_
_entity_poly.entity_id
_entity_poly.type
_entity_poly.pdbx_seq_one_letter_code
_entity_poly.pdbx_strand_id
1 'polypeptide(L)'
;YAAFSLAENTRAFLPVFKQAIVRRGLPERLYVDNGSSYRSNHLSLVCAKLGVALIHARPYRPQGKGKIERWFKTVRGQLLIRLTNDDTGSLEALNRRLWAWVEGEYHQTPHHGLDGVTPLEKWAQSDSVRFPDPHDNLDNLFLFEERRKVQKDRTVSLDDALIMFRFGTTIILRFEMVFDQSPFFCR
;
A
#
# COMPACT_ATOMS: atom_id res chain seq x y z
N TYR A 1 -1.14 -1.26 -8.32
CA TYR A 1 -2.02 -0.71 -7.28
C TYR A 1 -1.40 0.53 -6.67
N ALA A 2 -2.20 1.55 -6.37
CA ALA A 2 -1.80 2.79 -5.71
C ALA A 2 -2.99 3.33 -4.93
N ALA A 3 -2.76 4.16 -3.91
CA ALA A 3 -3.84 4.84 -3.18
C ALA A 3 -3.37 6.20 -2.65
N PHE A 4 -4.28 7.16 -2.61
CA PHE A 4 -4.17 8.37 -1.81
C PHE A 4 -4.42 8.05 -0.33
N SER A 5 -3.72 8.77 0.54
CA SER A 5 -3.90 8.72 1.98
C SER A 5 -3.79 10.12 2.57
N LEU A 6 -4.46 10.35 3.70
CA LEU A 6 -4.37 11.58 4.48
C LEU A 6 -3.12 11.65 5.36
N ALA A 7 -2.37 10.55 5.47
CA ALA A 7 -1.18 10.48 6.29
C ALA A 7 -0.01 9.85 5.54
N GLU A 8 1.18 10.38 5.78
CA GLU A 8 2.44 9.81 5.32
C GLU A 8 3.07 9.01 6.47
N ASN A 9 2.57 7.81 6.74
CA ASN A 9 3.10 6.94 7.79
C ASN A 9 3.00 5.45 7.42
N THR A 10 3.60 4.57 8.23
CA THR A 10 3.57 3.12 8.00
C THR A 10 2.15 2.55 7.98
N ARG A 11 1.24 3.08 8.80
CA ARG A 11 -0.16 2.64 8.84
C ARG A 11 -0.88 2.88 7.52
N ALA A 12 -0.57 3.98 6.85
CA ALA A 12 -1.09 4.26 5.52
C ALA A 12 -0.43 3.41 4.43
N PHE A 13 0.88 3.15 4.54
CA PHE A 13 1.64 2.45 3.50
C PHE A 13 1.38 0.93 3.44
N LEU A 14 1.36 0.26 4.59
CA LEU A 14 1.32 -1.21 4.65
C LEU A 14 0.08 -1.83 3.97
N PRO A 15 -1.14 -1.31 4.13
CA PRO A 15 -2.29 -1.85 3.42
C PRO A 15 -2.17 -1.69 1.90
N VAL A 16 -1.58 -0.58 1.43
CA VAL A 16 -1.32 -0.37 -0.01
C VAL A 16 -0.29 -1.36 -0.53
N PHE A 17 0.76 -1.61 0.25
CA PHE A 17 1.79 -2.59 -0.09
C PHE A 17 1.24 -4.02 -0.13
N LYS A 18 0.41 -4.41 0.85
CA LYS A 18 -0.32 -5.69 0.87
C LYS A 18 -1.14 -5.87 -0.40
N GLN A 19 -1.96 -4.87 -0.75
CA GLN A 19 -2.81 -4.89 -1.93
C GLN A 19 -2.01 -4.92 -3.25
N ALA A 20 -0.84 -4.30 -3.28
CA ALA A 20 0.07 -4.41 -4.43
C ALA A 20 0.62 -5.84 -4.57
N ILE A 21 1.04 -6.46 -3.47
CA ILE A 21 1.52 -7.85 -3.44
C ILE A 21 0.43 -8.82 -3.87
N VAL A 22 -0.79 -8.70 -3.35
CA VAL A 22 -1.89 -9.60 -3.71
C VAL A 22 -2.20 -9.51 -5.21
N ARG A 23 -2.18 -8.31 -5.80
CA ARG A 23 -2.56 -8.10 -7.20
C ARG A 23 -1.44 -8.36 -8.21
N ARG A 24 -0.18 -8.25 -7.79
CA ARG A 24 0.98 -8.27 -8.70
C ARG A 24 2.11 -9.17 -8.25
N GLY A 25 2.04 -9.81 -7.09
CA GLY A 25 3.10 -10.66 -6.57
C GLY A 25 4.18 -9.90 -5.79
N LEU A 26 5.14 -10.67 -5.28
CA LEU A 26 6.23 -10.23 -4.43
C LEU A 26 7.38 -9.62 -5.26
N PRO A 27 7.78 -8.37 -4.97
CA PRO A 27 8.98 -7.81 -5.57
C PRO A 27 10.23 -8.43 -4.94
N GLU A 28 11.33 -8.54 -5.71
CA GLU A 28 12.63 -8.90 -5.13
C GLU A 28 13.17 -7.81 -4.20
N ARG A 29 12.93 -6.54 -4.56
CA ARG A 29 13.48 -5.37 -3.89
C ARG A 29 12.41 -4.30 -3.76
N LEU A 30 12.23 -3.79 -2.55
CA LEU A 30 11.38 -2.62 -2.28
C LEU A 30 12.28 -1.41 -2.04
N TYR A 31 12.30 -0.49 -3.01
CA TYR A 31 13.08 0.75 -2.90
C TYR A 31 12.23 1.87 -2.31
N VAL A 32 12.64 2.37 -1.15
CA VAL A 32 11.92 3.40 -0.39
C VAL A 32 12.83 4.59 -0.11
N ASP A 33 12.23 5.76 0.10
CA ASP A 33 12.98 6.90 0.61
C ASP A 33 13.30 6.76 2.11
N ASN A 34 13.97 7.76 2.68
CA ASN A 34 14.32 7.78 4.11
C ASN A 34 13.22 8.36 4.99
N GLY A 35 11.99 8.52 4.49
CA GLY A 35 10.86 8.96 5.30
C GLY A 35 10.67 8.06 6.52
N SER A 36 10.26 8.66 7.64
CA SER A 36 10.02 7.94 8.90
C SER A 36 9.06 6.76 8.73
N SER A 37 8.09 6.89 7.81
CA SER A 37 7.11 5.88 7.39
C SER A 37 7.73 4.56 6.92
N TYR A 38 8.92 4.63 6.32
CA TYR A 38 9.60 3.48 5.73
C TYR A 38 10.69 2.91 6.64
N ARG A 39 11.07 3.63 7.71
CA ARG A 39 12.04 3.15 8.71
C ARG A 39 11.40 2.35 9.85
N SER A 40 10.13 1.99 9.74
CA SER A 40 9.47 1.25 10.81
C SER A 40 10.00 -0.19 10.90
N ASN A 41 10.15 -0.66 12.13
CA ASN A 41 10.48 -2.07 12.41
C ASN A 41 9.43 -3.02 11.80
N HIS A 42 8.16 -2.59 11.75
CA HIS A 42 7.08 -3.39 11.18
C HIS A 42 7.30 -3.64 9.68
N LEU A 43 7.57 -2.59 8.87
CA LEU A 43 7.85 -2.77 7.45
C LEU A 43 9.08 -3.65 7.21
N SER A 44 10.14 -3.44 8.00
CA SER A 44 11.37 -4.24 7.92
C SER A 44 11.10 -5.73 8.18
N LEU A 45 10.29 -6.04 9.20
CA LEU A 45 9.91 -7.42 9.54
C LEU A 45 9.05 -8.06 8.44
N VAL A 46 8.06 -7.32 7.91
CA VAL A 46 7.21 -7.78 6.80
C VAL A 46 8.07 -8.12 5.58
N CYS A 47 8.95 -7.21 5.17
CA CYS A 47 9.86 -7.44 4.04
C CYS A 47 10.76 -8.65 4.27
N ALA A 48 11.34 -8.80 5.47
CA ALA A 48 12.19 -9.94 5.80
C ALA A 48 11.44 -11.28 5.70
N LYS A 49 10.21 -11.36 6.23
CA LYS A 49 9.38 -12.57 6.18
C LYS A 49 8.95 -12.94 4.76
N LEU A 50 8.70 -11.94 3.91
CA LEU A 50 8.33 -12.14 2.51
C LEU A 50 9.53 -12.37 1.58
N GLY A 51 10.76 -12.33 2.10
CA GLY A 51 11.98 -12.43 1.29
C GLY A 51 12.14 -11.25 0.31
N VAL A 52 11.69 -10.06 0.70
CA VAL A 52 11.81 -8.80 -0.06
C VAL A 52 12.96 -7.99 0.51
N ALA A 53 13.94 -7.62 -0.32
CA ALA A 53 15.03 -6.76 0.13
C ALA A 53 14.54 -5.30 0.25
N LEU A 54 14.44 -4.80 1.48
CA LEU A 54 14.12 -3.39 1.75
C LEU A 54 15.36 -2.52 1.53
N ILE A 55 15.30 -1.60 0.56
CA ILE A 55 16.41 -0.73 0.19
C ILE A 55 16.02 0.72 0.44
N HIS A 56 16.74 1.37 1.35
CA HIS A 56 16.61 2.81 1.58
C HIS A 56 17.50 3.60 0.62
N ALA A 57 16.94 4.66 0.03
CA ALA A 57 17.69 5.58 -0.79
C ALA A 57 18.88 6.15 0.01
N ARG A 58 20.11 6.11 -0.54
CA ARG A 58 21.24 6.77 0.11
C ARG A 58 21.09 8.29 -0.05
N PRO A 59 21.42 9.09 0.99
CA PRO A 59 21.55 10.54 0.83
C PRO A 59 22.42 10.87 -0.39
N TYR A 60 22.01 11.85 -1.19
CA TYR A 60 22.73 12.34 -2.38
C TYR A 60 22.93 11.34 -3.55
N ARG A 61 22.21 10.21 -3.61
CA ARG A 61 22.13 9.34 -4.81
C ARG A 61 20.73 9.33 -5.42
N PRO A 62 20.44 10.19 -6.40
CA PRO A 62 19.11 10.26 -7.04
C PRO A 62 18.83 9.10 -8.02
N GLN A 63 19.79 8.21 -8.28
CA GLN A 63 19.77 7.22 -9.38
C GLN A 63 18.68 6.13 -9.31
N GLY A 64 17.73 6.18 -8.37
CA GLY A 64 16.58 5.27 -8.32
C GLY A 64 15.21 5.94 -8.46
N LYS A 65 15.13 7.28 -8.39
CA LYS A 65 13.86 8.00 -8.25
C LYS A 65 13.19 8.37 -9.58
N GLY A 66 13.91 8.31 -10.69
CA GLY A 66 13.38 8.75 -11.99
C GLY A 66 12.10 8.04 -12.43
N LYS A 67 11.94 6.76 -12.10
CA LYS A 67 10.72 6.00 -12.44
C LYS A 67 9.50 6.51 -11.67
N ILE A 68 9.63 6.71 -10.35
CA ILE A 68 8.52 7.19 -9.52
C ILE A 68 8.21 8.66 -9.81
N GLU A 69 9.23 9.50 -10.06
CA GLU A 69 9.06 10.89 -10.46
C GLU A 69 8.33 11.00 -11.81
N ARG A 70 8.69 10.16 -12.79
CA ARG A 70 7.98 10.08 -14.07
C ARG A 70 6.53 9.64 -13.87
N TRP A 71 6.29 8.61 -13.06
CA TRP A 71 4.93 8.16 -12.73
C TRP A 71 4.10 9.29 -12.12
N PHE A 72 4.63 10.02 -11.14
CA PHE A 72 3.94 11.16 -10.54
C PHE A 72 3.67 12.30 -11.54
N LYS A 73 4.57 12.55 -12.50
CA LYS A 73 4.31 13.50 -13.59
C LYS A 73 3.15 13.04 -14.47
N THR A 74 3.09 11.75 -14.81
CA THR A 74 1.98 11.15 -15.56
C THR A 74 0.65 11.26 -14.80
N VAL A 75 0.63 10.95 -13.50
CA VAL A 75 -0.55 11.11 -12.65
C VAL A 75 -1.05 12.56 -12.67
N ARG A 76 -0.16 13.55 -12.50
CA ARG A 76 -0.53 14.97 -12.56
C ARG A 76 -1.08 15.36 -13.94
N GLY A 77 -0.42 14.95 -15.00
CA GLY A 77 -0.76 15.36 -16.37
C GLY A 77 -1.94 14.61 -17.00
N GLN A 78 -2.35 13.47 -16.47
CA GLN A 78 -3.42 12.65 -17.06
C GLN A 78 -4.62 12.47 -16.12
N LEU A 79 -4.38 12.19 -14.84
CA LEU A 79 -5.43 11.93 -13.87
C LEU A 79 -5.91 13.22 -13.21
N LEU A 80 -5.00 13.95 -12.55
CA LEU A 80 -5.39 15.05 -11.66
C LEU A 80 -6.11 16.19 -12.40
N ILE A 81 -5.71 16.48 -13.64
CA ILE A 81 -6.35 17.51 -14.46
C ILE A 81 -7.77 17.14 -14.93
N ARG A 82 -8.17 15.88 -14.80
CA ARG A 82 -9.50 15.37 -15.21
C ARG A 82 -10.40 15.07 -14.02
N LEU A 83 -9.99 15.40 -12.80
CA LEU A 83 -10.80 15.18 -11.60
C LEU A 83 -11.98 16.15 -11.58
N THR A 84 -13.14 15.63 -11.22
CA THR A 84 -14.36 16.40 -10.99
C THR A 84 -14.61 16.61 -9.49
N ASN A 85 -15.58 17.44 -9.14
CA ASN A 85 -15.98 17.62 -7.75
C ASN A 85 -16.40 16.29 -7.10
N ASP A 86 -17.12 15.44 -7.84
CA ASP A 86 -17.57 14.13 -7.37
C ASP A 86 -16.39 13.19 -7.05
N ASP A 87 -15.31 13.27 -7.84
CA ASP A 87 -14.09 12.49 -7.57
C ASP A 87 -13.36 12.97 -6.32
N THR A 88 -13.48 14.26 -5.97
CA THR A 88 -12.80 14.87 -4.81
C THR A 88 -13.65 14.94 -3.55
N GLY A 89 -14.91 14.50 -3.60
CA GLY A 89 -15.85 14.59 -2.48
C GLY A 89 -15.49 13.73 -1.27
N SER A 90 -14.69 12.67 -1.47
CA SER A 90 -14.16 11.84 -0.39
C SER A 90 -12.85 11.16 -0.80
N LEU A 91 -12.06 10.70 0.19
CA LEU A 91 -10.85 9.91 -0.07
C LEU A 91 -11.17 8.61 -0.83
N GLU A 92 -12.33 8.01 -0.55
CA GLU A 92 -12.81 6.81 -1.25
C GLU A 92 -13.12 7.11 -2.72
N ALA A 93 -13.85 8.19 -3.01
CA ALA A 93 -14.17 8.60 -4.38
C ALA A 93 -12.89 8.87 -5.19
N LEU A 94 -11.93 9.55 -4.58
CA LEU A 94 -10.64 9.85 -5.19
C LEU A 94 -9.85 8.58 -5.49
N ASN A 95 -9.82 7.63 -4.54
CA ASN A 95 -9.17 6.35 -4.73
C ASN A 95 -9.85 5.48 -5.78
N ARG A 96 -11.19 5.47 -5.84
CA ARG A 96 -11.94 4.81 -6.92
C ARG A 96 -11.54 5.37 -8.28
N ARG A 97 -11.48 6.69 -8.43
CA ARG A 97 -11.08 7.32 -9.68
C ARG A 97 -9.63 6.99 -10.06
N LEU A 98 -8.72 6.97 -9.08
CA LEU A 98 -7.34 6.54 -9.25
C LEU A 98 -7.25 5.09 -9.72
N TRP A 99 -7.97 4.16 -9.09
CA TRP A 99 -7.91 2.74 -9.45
C TRP A 99 -8.45 2.47 -10.85
N ALA A 100 -9.57 3.11 -11.21
CA ALA A 100 -10.12 3.03 -12.56
C ALA A 100 -9.10 3.53 -13.60
N TRP A 101 -8.41 4.65 -13.32
CA TRP A 101 -7.36 5.16 -14.21
C TRP A 101 -6.13 4.25 -14.25
N VAL A 102 -5.65 3.74 -13.11
CA VAL A 102 -4.46 2.88 -13.05
C VAL A 102 -4.68 1.59 -13.84
N GLU A 103 -5.81 0.91 -13.61
CA GLU A 103 -6.09 -0.40 -14.20
C GLU A 103 -6.67 -0.31 -15.62
N GLY A 104 -7.51 0.70 -15.89
CA GLY A 104 -8.20 0.87 -17.17
C GLY A 104 -7.44 1.71 -18.21
N GLU A 105 -6.58 2.63 -17.77
CA GLU A 105 -5.87 3.54 -18.68
C GLU A 105 -4.35 3.33 -18.61
N TYR A 106 -3.73 3.56 -17.44
CA TYR A 106 -2.26 3.58 -17.31
C TYR A 106 -1.60 2.25 -17.66
N HIS A 107 -2.08 1.13 -17.09
CA HIS A 107 -1.52 -0.19 -17.36
C HIS A 107 -1.79 -0.70 -18.78
N GLN A 108 -2.77 -0.12 -19.48
CA GLN A 108 -3.23 -0.51 -20.82
C GLN A 108 -2.71 0.40 -21.93
N THR A 109 -1.99 1.47 -21.58
CA THR A 109 -1.48 2.45 -22.57
C THR A 109 -0.02 2.16 -22.91
N PRO A 110 0.34 2.09 -24.21
CA PRO A 110 1.73 2.01 -24.66
C PRO A 110 2.63 3.09 -24.07
N HIS A 111 3.78 2.69 -23.53
CA HIS A 111 4.77 3.63 -23.00
C HIS A 111 6.04 3.67 -23.86
N HIS A 112 6.50 4.87 -24.20
CA HIS A 112 7.76 5.06 -24.93
C HIS A 112 8.96 4.47 -24.19
N GLY A 113 8.96 4.50 -22.85
CA GLY A 113 10.03 3.89 -22.05
C GLY A 113 10.02 2.36 -22.02
N LEU A 114 9.03 1.74 -22.68
CA LEU A 114 8.84 0.30 -22.83
C LEU A 114 8.73 -0.06 -24.32
N ASP A 115 9.35 0.70 -25.22
CA ASP A 115 9.36 0.43 -26.66
C ASP A 115 7.96 0.27 -27.28
N GLY A 116 6.97 0.99 -26.75
CA GLY A 116 5.60 0.97 -27.25
C GLY A 116 4.74 -0.21 -26.76
N VAL A 117 5.23 -1.05 -25.84
CA VAL A 117 4.37 -2.01 -25.14
C VAL A 117 3.71 -1.38 -23.91
N THR A 118 2.60 -1.96 -23.48
CA THR A 118 1.90 -1.52 -22.27
C THR A 118 2.62 -2.03 -21.02
N PRO A 119 2.50 -1.34 -19.87
CA PRO A 119 3.02 -1.84 -18.60
C PRO A 119 2.47 -3.22 -18.24
N LEU A 120 1.20 -3.50 -18.54
CA LEU A 120 0.59 -4.80 -18.22
C LEU A 120 1.17 -5.93 -19.06
N GLU A 121 1.34 -5.73 -20.37
CA GLU A 121 1.98 -6.72 -21.24
C GLU A 121 3.42 -6.98 -20.82
N LYS A 122 4.18 -5.91 -20.54
CA LYS A 122 5.56 -6.05 -20.07
C LYS A 122 5.64 -6.80 -18.74
N TRP A 123 4.66 -6.58 -17.86
CA TRP A 123 4.54 -7.31 -16.61
C TRP A 123 4.21 -8.79 -16.83
N ALA A 124 3.26 -9.10 -17.71
CA ALA A 124 2.84 -10.47 -18.01
C ALA A 124 3.96 -11.32 -18.66
N GLN A 125 4.88 -10.68 -19.37
CA GLN A 125 6.08 -11.32 -19.94
C GLN A 125 7.20 -11.58 -18.91
N SER A 126 7.02 -11.17 -17.65
CA SER A 126 8.05 -11.30 -16.63
C SER A 126 8.01 -12.68 -15.97
N ASP A 127 9.03 -13.50 -16.21
CA ASP A 127 9.13 -14.86 -15.65
C ASP A 127 9.49 -14.92 -14.16
N SER A 128 9.88 -13.79 -13.54
CA SER A 128 10.44 -13.73 -12.19
C SER A 128 9.44 -13.35 -11.09
N VAL A 129 8.14 -13.25 -11.40
CA VAL A 129 7.13 -12.83 -10.42
C VAL A 129 6.79 -14.00 -9.51
N ARG A 130 7.23 -13.91 -8.24
CA ARG A 130 6.82 -14.84 -7.19
C ARG A 130 5.52 -14.37 -6.57
N PHE A 131 4.61 -15.28 -6.24
CA PHE A 131 3.46 -14.96 -5.41
C PHE A 131 3.66 -15.53 -4.00
N PRO A 132 3.06 -14.93 -2.96
CA PRO A 132 3.04 -15.54 -1.63
C PRO A 132 2.41 -16.94 -1.71
N ASP A 133 2.87 -17.86 -0.87
CA ASP A 133 2.25 -19.18 -0.78
C ASP A 133 0.79 -19.01 -0.33
N PRO A 134 -0.21 -19.67 -0.93
CA PRO A 134 -1.59 -19.62 -0.45
C PRO A 134 -1.75 -20.02 1.03
N HIS A 135 -0.80 -20.80 1.57
CA HIS A 135 -0.73 -21.16 2.97
C HIS A 135 -0.04 -20.12 3.85
N ASP A 136 0.73 -19.18 3.26
CA ASP A 136 1.23 -18.04 3.99
C ASP A 136 0.05 -17.16 4.39
N ASN A 137 -0.15 -17.00 5.70
CA ASN A 137 -1.16 -16.09 6.21
C ASN A 137 -0.66 -14.65 6.06
N LEU A 138 -0.79 -14.12 4.84
CA LEU A 138 -0.39 -12.77 4.48
C LEU A 138 -1.10 -11.76 5.39
N ASP A 139 -2.37 -11.99 5.73
CA ASP A 139 -3.14 -11.09 6.60
C ASP A 139 -2.46 -10.93 7.96
N ASN A 140 -2.04 -12.03 8.58
CA ASN A 140 -1.33 -12.03 9.85
C ASN A 140 0.02 -11.31 9.81
N LEU A 141 0.68 -11.25 8.65
CA LEU A 141 1.96 -10.54 8.50
C LEU A 141 1.78 -9.03 8.54
N PHE A 142 0.64 -8.53 8.09
CA PHE A 142 0.36 -7.10 7.98
C PHE A 142 -0.46 -6.53 9.16
N LEU A 143 -0.85 -7.37 10.13
CA LEU A 143 -1.54 -6.91 11.35
C LEU A 143 -0.65 -5.99 12.17
N PHE A 144 -1.19 -4.84 12.55
CA PHE A 144 -0.57 -3.96 13.53
C PHE A 144 -0.75 -4.53 14.93
N GLU A 145 0.28 -4.39 15.76
CA GLU A 145 0.25 -4.81 17.15
C GLU A 145 0.38 -3.62 18.07
N GLU A 146 -0.56 -3.49 19.00
CA GLU A 146 -0.53 -2.45 20.03
C GLU A 146 -0.73 -3.03 21.41
N ARG A 147 0.25 -2.77 22.29
CA ARG A 147 0.12 -3.07 23.70
C ARG A 147 -0.68 -1.96 24.37
N ARG A 148 -1.81 -2.33 24.98
CA ARG A 148 -2.71 -1.39 25.65
C ARG A 148 -3.01 -1.85 27.06
N LYS A 149 -3.00 -0.90 28.00
CA LYS A 149 -3.45 -1.14 29.36
C LYS A 149 -4.97 -1.02 29.39
N VAL A 150 -5.63 -2.01 29.97
CA VAL A 150 -7.08 -1.97 30.17
C VAL A 150 -7.38 -0.95 31.28
N GLN A 151 -8.29 -0.02 31.00
CA GLN A 151 -8.71 1.00 31.96
C GLN A 151 -9.55 0.38 33.10
N LYS A 152 -9.78 1.14 34.17
CA LYS A 152 -10.53 0.64 35.35
C LYS A 152 -11.98 0.29 35.02
N ASP A 153 -12.58 0.97 34.05
CA ASP A 153 -13.90 0.71 33.50
C ASP A 153 -13.93 -0.47 32.51
N ARG A 154 -12.79 -1.17 32.35
CA ARG A 154 -12.58 -2.31 31.46
C ARG A 154 -12.58 -1.98 29.97
N THR A 155 -12.26 -0.75 29.60
CA THR A 155 -12.17 -0.33 28.20
C THR A 155 -10.72 -0.17 27.71
N VAL A 156 -10.54 -0.27 26.40
CA VAL A 156 -9.35 0.18 25.67
C VAL A 156 -9.80 0.98 24.45
N SER A 157 -9.16 2.12 24.21
CA SER A 157 -9.37 2.91 22.99
C SER A 157 -8.38 2.51 21.89
N LEU A 158 -8.88 2.39 20.67
CA LEU A 158 -8.11 2.15 19.46
C LEU A 158 -8.74 2.94 18.30
N ASP A 159 -8.00 3.89 17.71
CA ASP A 159 -8.42 4.70 16.56
C ASP A 159 -9.91 5.12 16.63
N ASP A 160 -10.23 5.86 17.71
CA ASP A 160 -11.57 6.37 18.08
C ASP A 160 -12.64 5.34 18.47
N ALA A 161 -12.36 4.04 18.33
CA ALA A 161 -13.22 2.98 18.87
C ALA A 161 -12.91 2.68 20.34
N LEU A 162 -13.96 2.39 21.13
CA LEU A 162 -13.85 1.89 22.50
C LEU A 162 -14.25 0.42 22.53
N ILE A 163 -13.33 -0.43 22.97
CA ILE A 163 -13.53 -1.88 23.04
C ILE A 163 -13.53 -2.30 24.52
N MET A 164 -14.58 -3.00 24.94
CA MET A 164 -14.70 -3.54 26.29
C MET A 164 -14.04 -4.92 26.40
N PHE A 165 -13.27 -5.13 27.46
CA PHE A 165 -12.62 -6.40 27.77
C PHE A 165 -13.17 -6.99 29.06
N ARG A 166 -13.36 -8.31 29.10
CA ARG A 166 -13.89 -8.96 30.31
C ARG A 166 -12.86 -9.04 31.43
N PHE A 167 -11.59 -9.24 31.08
CA PHE A 167 -10.48 -9.44 32.01
C PHE A 167 -9.16 -8.96 31.39
N GLY A 168 -8.18 -8.68 32.23
CA GLY A 168 -6.82 -8.32 31.82
C GLY A 168 -6.40 -6.93 32.31
N THR A 169 -5.14 -6.78 32.71
CA THR A 169 -4.53 -5.48 33.02
C THR A 169 -3.83 -4.89 31.81
N THR A 170 -3.32 -5.73 30.92
CA THR A 170 -2.64 -5.32 29.68
C THR A 170 -2.89 -6.37 28.61
N ILE A 171 -3.26 -5.91 27.43
CA ILE A 171 -3.58 -6.74 26.27
C ILE A 171 -2.72 -6.34 25.07
N ILE A 172 -2.58 -7.24 24.10
CA ILE A 172 -2.00 -6.97 22.79
C ILE A 172 -3.15 -7.02 21.79
N LEU A 173 -3.45 -5.88 21.18
CA LEU A 173 -4.40 -5.79 20.09
C LEU A 173 -3.67 -6.09 18.79
N ARG A 174 -4.22 -7.00 17.97
CA ARG A 174 -3.76 -7.27 16.60
C ARG A 174 -4.88 -6.89 15.65
N PHE A 175 -4.65 -5.93 14.75
CA PHE A 175 -5.71 -5.38 13.90
C PHE A 175 -5.19 -4.98 12.52
N GLU A 176 -6.07 -4.96 11.53
CA GLU A 176 -5.78 -4.47 10.18
C GLU A 176 -6.27 -3.03 10.01
N MET A 177 -5.50 -2.22 9.29
CA MET A 177 -5.95 -0.91 8.83
C MET A 177 -6.72 -1.10 7.53
N VAL A 178 -8.05 -1.05 7.61
CA VAL A 178 -8.90 -1.12 6.42
C VAL A 178 -9.15 0.31 5.95
N PHE A 179 -8.62 0.65 4.78
CA PHE A 179 -9.23 1.72 3.99
C PHE A 179 -10.56 1.17 3.53
N ASP A 180 -11.69 1.80 3.86
CA ASP A 180 -13.01 1.30 3.47
C ASP A 180 -13.00 0.91 1.98
N GLN A 181 -13.08 -0.39 1.71
CA GLN A 181 -13.00 -0.99 0.38
C GLN A 181 -14.35 -1.63 0.13
N SER A 182 -15.29 -0.85 -0.41
CA SER A 182 -16.41 -1.45 -1.13
C SER A 182 -15.82 -2.23 -2.32
N PRO A 183 -16.13 -3.54 -2.47
CA PRO A 183 -15.44 -4.38 -3.44
C PRO A 183 -15.78 -3.97 -4.87
N PHE A 184 -14.74 -3.66 -5.65
CA PHE A 184 -14.84 -3.61 -7.11
C PHE A 184 -15.07 -5.04 -7.63
N PHE A 185 -16.33 -5.43 -7.76
CA PHE A 185 -16.70 -6.48 -8.71
C PHE A 185 -16.73 -5.83 -10.10
N CYS A 186 -15.67 -6.04 -10.88
CA CYS A 186 -15.74 -5.90 -12.32
C CYS A 186 -16.49 -7.14 -12.84
N ARG A 187 -17.73 -6.95 -13.30
CA ARG A 187 -18.44 -7.93 -14.13
C ARG A 187 -18.00 -7.78 -15.57
#